data_AF-A0AAD9PM89-F1
#
_entry.id   AF-A0AAD9PM89-F1
#
_cell.length_a   1.000
_cell.length_b   1.000
_cell.length_c   1.000
_cell.angle_alpha   90.00
_cell.angle_beta   90.00
_cell.angle_gamma   90.00
#
_symmetry.space_group_name_H-M   'P 1'
#
loop_
_entity.id
_entity.type
_entity.pdbx_description
1 polymer ?
#
loop_
_entity_poly.entity_id
_entity_poly.type
_entity_poly.pdbx_seq_one_letter_code
_entity_poly.pdbx_strand_id
1 'polypeptide(L)'
;MDRNTEVTRPYLDLFSDTEVITRDDLVGDDLPFGLVPRVRFELWKLCGKIADPAHPISSQSITTKLFVQRLFGGKREIDRNEFNYKIDYEFKFLAPGYGDVFFMDKVRCWRAWLLWRNLEEGREEMPDYGGDYPILRKPNEVPLSLVIHRVNSEVNRLGVHPALLDMLWEFFTPDPEILHRDLVIYKFNAVIDKLEGLDPAEGIPPDAFYYLFHDAAKGAIEAFDKDTFVRNQMRIIERKNLHQQLLSNNKAIRIRNKLLTKAYSEELKSLYKVPIPISYRRYERRRLGAYYKLKADNWARQQRRRFQKIEPTTTKTATKAPKSTSSAPQMSIQEKKKEKKQKQKTDKRRSLRMAKMKKRFSTQSHNVW
;
A
#
# COMPACT_ATOMS: atom_id res chain seq x y z
N MET A 1 47.44 -13.35 5.82
CA MET A 1 46.31 -12.42 5.67
C MET A 1 45.05 -13.24 5.84
N ASP A 2 44.85 -13.77 7.04
CA ASP A 2 43.68 -14.56 7.39
C ASP A 2 42.57 -13.58 7.73
N ARG A 3 41.77 -13.23 6.72
CA ARG A 3 40.59 -12.39 6.91
C ARG A 3 39.51 -13.25 7.57
N ASN A 4 39.30 -13.02 8.87
CA ASN A 4 38.06 -13.26 9.62
C ASN A 4 37.17 -14.39 9.08
N THR A 5 37.60 -15.63 9.28
CA THR A 5 36.66 -16.77 9.32
C THR A 5 36.10 -16.91 10.74
N GLU A 6 35.57 -15.83 11.30
CA GLU A 6 34.60 -15.99 12.37
C GLU A 6 33.39 -16.63 11.71
N VAL A 7 33.22 -17.94 11.92
CA VAL A 7 31.99 -18.63 11.53
C VAL A 7 30.90 -18.06 12.44
N THR A 8 30.28 -16.96 11.98
CA THR A 8 29.11 -16.41 12.63
C THR A 8 28.07 -17.51 12.67
N ARG A 9 27.77 -17.98 13.88
CA ARG A 9 26.70 -18.96 14.09
C ARG A 9 25.38 -18.27 13.75
N PRO A 10 24.45 -18.96 13.08
CA PRO A 10 23.08 -18.48 12.88
C PRO A 10 22.48 -18.02 14.21
N TYR A 11 21.67 -16.97 14.21
CA TYR A 11 21.12 -16.43 15.45
C TYR A 11 20.15 -17.43 16.11
N LEU A 12 19.39 -18.17 15.29
CA LEU A 12 18.48 -19.19 15.82
C LEU A 12 19.24 -20.37 16.40
N ASP A 13 20.50 -20.61 16.03
CA ASP A 13 21.31 -21.68 16.62
C ASP A 13 21.65 -21.45 18.09
N LEU A 14 21.63 -20.19 18.55
CA LEU A 14 21.82 -19.84 19.96
C LEU A 14 20.72 -20.41 20.87
N PHE A 15 19.55 -20.71 20.31
CA PHE A 15 18.40 -21.24 21.05
C PHE A 15 18.17 -22.74 20.80
N SER A 16 19.03 -23.39 20.00
CA SER A 16 18.86 -24.80 19.62
C SER A 16 19.00 -25.74 20.81
N ASP A 17 19.77 -25.33 21.82
CA ASP A 17 19.94 -26.10 23.06
C ASP A 17 18.71 -26.03 23.98
N THR A 18 17.85 -25.01 23.80
CA THR A 18 16.71 -24.77 24.70
C THR A 18 15.42 -25.46 24.26
N GLU A 19 15.12 -25.47 22.96
CA GLU A 19 13.91 -26.09 22.39
C GLU A 19 14.21 -26.62 20.98
N VAL A 20 14.07 -27.93 20.80
CA VAL A 20 14.15 -28.59 19.49
C VAL A 20 12.74 -28.68 18.93
N ILE A 21 12.44 -27.84 17.93
CA ILE A 21 11.14 -27.82 17.25
C ILE A 21 11.28 -28.63 15.96
N THR A 22 10.45 -29.65 15.79
CA THR A 22 10.40 -30.44 14.56
C THR A 22 9.19 -30.05 13.72
N ARG A 23 9.15 -30.53 12.47
CA ARG A 23 8.02 -30.26 11.57
C ARG A 23 6.72 -30.88 12.07
N ASP A 24 6.81 -32.01 12.77
CA ASP A 24 5.65 -32.78 13.23
C ASP A 24 4.93 -32.09 14.40
N ASP A 25 5.62 -31.17 15.10
CA ASP A 25 5.04 -30.37 16.19
C ASP A 25 4.16 -29.21 15.67
N LEU A 26 4.21 -28.91 14.37
CA LEU A 26 3.47 -27.80 13.77
C LEU A 26 2.02 -28.20 13.50
N VAL A 27 1.09 -27.53 14.16
CA VAL A 27 -0.36 -27.76 14.02
C VAL A 27 -1.05 -26.59 13.33
N GLY A 28 -1.64 -26.83 12.17
CA GLY A 28 -2.39 -25.85 11.39
C GLY A 28 -1.63 -25.29 10.19
N ASP A 29 -2.29 -24.45 9.38
CA ASP A 29 -1.73 -23.88 8.16
C ASP A 29 -1.10 -22.49 8.36
N ASP A 30 -1.46 -21.81 9.45
CA ASP A 30 -1.08 -20.43 9.76
C ASP A 30 -0.23 -20.31 11.04
N LEU A 31 0.60 -19.27 11.10
CA LEU A 31 1.34 -18.88 12.32
C LEU A 31 0.37 -18.65 13.49
N PRO A 32 0.68 -19.13 14.72
CA PRO A 32 1.96 -19.65 15.20
C PRO A 32 2.08 -21.19 15.13
N PHE A 33 1.28 -21.88 14.32
CA PHE A 33 1.29 -23.35 14.21
C PHE A 33 1.09 -24.10 15.54
N GLY A 34 0.31 -23.52 16.45
CA GLY A 34 0.05 -24.11 17.77
C GLY A 34 1.17 -23.97 18.80
N LEU A 35 2.33 -23.41 18.44
CA LEU A 35 3.50 -23.29 19.33
C LEU A 35 3.35 -22.23 20.43
N VAL A 36 2.46 -21.25 20.21
CA VAL A 36 2.24 -20.14 21.15
C VAL A 36 0.78 -20.18 21.62
N PRO A 37 0.52 -20.04 22.95
CA PRO A 37 -0.83 -19.97 23.47
C PRO A 37 -1.64 -18.85 22.79
N ARG A 38 -2.90 -19.14 22.47
CA ARG A 38 -3.76 -18.23 21.70
C ARG A 38 -3.84 -16.81 22.28
N VAL A 39 -4.06 -16.68 23.60
CA VAL A 39 -4.18 -15.37 24.26
C VAL A 39 -2.88 -14.57 24.13
N ARG A 40 -1.74 -15.24 24.37
CA ARG A 40 -0.41 -14.62 24.29
C ARG A 40 -0.07 -14.20 22.86
N PHE A 41 -0.40 -15.02 21.87
CA PHE A 41 -0.21 -14.70 20.46
C PHE A 41 -1.06 -13.50 20.03
N GLU A 42 -2.31 -13.42 20.44
CA GLU A 42 -3.19 -12.29 20.11
C GLU A 42 -2.72 -10.99 20.78
N LEU A 43 -2.27 -11.04 22.03
CA LEU A 43 -1.64 -9.90 22.72
C LEU A 43 -0.33 -9.48 22.06
N TRP A 44 0.46 -10.43 21.58
CA TRP A 44 1.68 -10.15 20.82
C TRP A 44 1.36 -9.37 19.54
N LYS A 45 0.35 -9.80 18.76
CA LYS A 45 -0.14 -9.10 17.57
C LYS A 45 -0.60 -7.68 17.87
N LEU A 46 -1.36 -7.53 18.97
CA LEU A 46 -1.86 -6.24 19.45
C LEU A 46 -0.71 -5.30 19.81
N CYS A 47 0.23 -5.79 20.63
CA CYS A 47 1.41 -5.04 21.08
C CYS A 47 2.24 -4.58 19.88
N GLY A 48 2.58 -5.46 18.95
CA GLY A 48 3.41 -5.11 17.80
C GLY A 48 2.75 -4.15 16.79
N LYS A 49 1.43 -3.95 16.84
CA LYS A 49 0.72 -2.94 16.03
C LYS A 49 0.68 -1.57 16.70
N ILE A 50 0.49 -1.57 18.02
CA ILE A 50 0.29 -0.36 18.85
C ILE A 50 1.62 0.26 19.23
N ALA A 51 2.63 -0.56 19.50
CA ALA A 51 3.99 -0.18 19.80
C ALA A 51 4.62 0.74 18.76
N ASP A 52 5.63 1.48 19.20
CA ASP A 52 6.33 2.43 18.35
C ASP A 52 7.11 1.69 17.26
N PRO A 53 6.92 2.04 15.97
CA PRO A 53 7.52 1.30 14.88
C PRO A 53 9.00 1.67 14.74
N ALA A 54 9.88 0.70 15.00
CA ALA A 54 11.31 0.78 14.68
C ALA A 54 11.57 0.04 13.36
N HIS A 55 11.08 0.65 12.26
CA HIS A 55 11.22 0.10 10.92
C HIS A 55 12.72 -0.11 10.60
N PRO A 56 13.14 -1.28 10.08
CA PRO A 56 12.32 -2.27 9.35
C PRO A 56 11.83 -3.49 10.14
N ILE A 57 12.45 -3.81 11.26
CA ILE A 57 12.47 -5.18 11.79
C ILE A 57 11.56 -5.34 13.01
N SER A 58 11.52 -4.34 13.90
CA SER A 58 10.93 -4.47 15.22
C SER A 58 10.11 -3.26 15.68
N SER A 59 9.44 -3.41 16.82
CA SER A 59 8.78 -2.32 17.54
C SER A 59 9.45 -2.08 18.91
N GLN A 60 9.31 -0.86 19.42
CA GLN A 60 9.79 -0.45 20.75
C GLN A 60 8.62 -0.34 21.75
N SER A 61 8.82 0.31 22.91
CA SER A 61 7.73 0.62 23.85
C SER A 61 6.63 1.47 23.20
N ILE A 62 5.47 1.47 23.84
CA ILE A 62 4.33 2.29 23.42
C ILE A 62 4.48 3.68 24.01
N THR A 63 4.86 4.67 23.21
CA THR A 63 4.86 6.06 23.66
C THR A 63 3.51 6.72 23.39
N THR A 64 3.01 7.46 24.38
CA THR A 64 1.67 8.09 24.29
C THR A 64 1.59 9.07 23.13
N LYS A 65 2.65 9.85 22.91
CA LYS A 65 2.74 10.83 21.83
C LYS A 65 2.64 10.18 20.46
N LEU A 66 3.43 9.14 20.20
CA LEU A 66 3.48 8.52 18.88
C LEU A 66 2.21 7.70 18.61
N PHE A 67 1.71 6.97 19.60
CA PHE A 67 0.46 6.24 19.49
C PHE A 67 -0.70 7.17 19.14
N VAL A 68 -0.87 8.26 19.89
CA VAL A 68 -1.95 9.22 19.67
C VAL A 68 -1.81 9.91 18.32
N GLN A 69 -0.59 10.26 17.91
CA GLN A 69 -0.34 10.84 16.59
C GLN A 69 -0.70 9.86 15.47
N ARG A 70 -0.39 8.56 15.62
CA ARG A 70 -0.75 7.53 14.63
C ARG A 70 -2.26 7.28 14.61
N LEU A 71 -2.89 7.20 15.77
CA LEU A 71 -4.31 6.88 15.87
C LEU A 71 -5.16 8.08 15.44
N PHE A 72 -4.90 9.28 15.95
CA PHE A 72 -5.73 10.46 15.67
C PHE A 72 -5.26 11.30 14.49
N GLY A 73 -3.96 11.28 14.18
CA GLY A 73 -3.36 12.24 13.26
C GLY A 73 -3.59 13.67 13.76
N GLY A 74 -4.39 14.43 13.03
CA GLY A 74 -4.82 15.78 13.41
C GLY A 74 -6.22 15.87 14.02
N LYS A 75 -6.98 14.77 14.08
CA LYS A 75 -8.34 14.77 14.65
C LYS A 75 -8.29 14.79 16.18
N ARG A 76 -9.36 15.25 16.83
CA ARG A 76 -9.55 15.13 18.29
C ARG A 76 -10.41 13.93 18.67
N GLU A 77 -11.26 13.48 17.75
CA GLU A 77 -12.26 12.45 17.96
C GLU A 77 -12.24 11.46 16.80
N ILE A 78 -12.54 10.19 17.11
CA ILE A 78 -12.54 9.06 16.19
C ILE A 78 -13.72 8.14 16.48
N ASP A 79 -14.36 7.65 15.42
CA ASP A 79 -15.42 6.64 15.50
C ASP A 79 -14.85 5.22 15.68
N ARG A 80 -15.65 4.33 16.25
CA ARG A 80 -15.35 2.89 16.40
C ARG A 80 -14.80 2.24 15.12
N ASN A 81 -15.44 2.50 13.98
CA ASN A 81 -15.03 1.93 12.70
C ASN A 81 -13.67 2.44 12.22
N GLU A 82 -13.39 3.74 12.44
CA GLU A 82 -12.10 4.33 12.09
C GLU A 82 -10.99 3.78 13.00
N PHE A 83 -11.26 3.55 14.28
CA PHE A 83 -10.33 2.92 15.21
C PHE A 83 -9.97 1.49 14.80
N ASN A 84 -10.97 0.65 14.53
CA ASN A 84 -10.76 -0.73 14.07
C ASN A 84 -9.99 -0.77 12.75
N TYR A 85 -10.35 0.10 11.81
CA TYR A 85 -9.63 0.21 10.53
C TYR A 85 -8.16 0.58 10.71
N LYS A 86 -7.86 1.53 11.61
CA LYS A 86 -6.49 1.98 11.85
C LYS A 86 -5.62 0.92 12.49
N ILE A 87 -6.08 0.30 13.56
CA ILE A 87 -5.30 -0.71 14.27
C ILE A 87 -5.12 -1.96 13.42
N ASP A 88 -6.18 -2.43 12.77
CA ASP A 88 -6.13 -3.70 12.04
C ASP A 88 -5.47 -3.56 10.66
N TYR A 89 -5.79 -2.51 9.89
CA TYR A 89 -5.31 -2.36 8.51
C TYR A 89 -4.22 -1.30 8.32
N GLU A 90 -4.29 -0.15 8.96
CA GLU A 90 -3.32 0.94 8.73
C GLU A 90 -2.00 0.69 9.46
N PHE A 91 -2.07 0.18 10.70
CA PHE A 91 -0.91 -0.10 11.52
C PHE A 91 -0.28 -1.42 11.12
N LYS A 92 0.94 -1.33 10.61
CA LYS A 92 1.77 -2.50 10.33
C LYS A 92 2.28 -3.08 11.65
N PHE A 93 2.02 -4.35 11.84
CA PHE A 93 2.64 -5.17 12.86
C PHE A 93 4.15 -5.23 12.63
N LEU A 94 4.89 -4.98 13.68
CA LEU A 94 6.32 -5.21 13.82
C LEU A 94 6.53 -5.98 15.13
N ALA A 95 7.36 -7.02 15.11
CA ALA A 95 7.60 -7.82 16.32
C ALA A 95 8.28 -6.95 17.41
N PRO A 96 7.84 -7.03 18.67
CA PRO A 96 8.53 -6.39 19.79
C PRO A 96 10.02 -6.75 19.84
N GLY A 97 10.88 -5.73 19.86
CA GLY A 97 12.33 -5.91 19.82
C GLY A 97 12.90 -6.49 21.12
N TYR A 98 12.35 -6.07 22.25
CA TYR A 98 12.81 -6.41 23.61
C TYR A 98 11.62 -6.83 24.49
N GLY A 99 11.93 -7.25 25.72
CA GLY A 99 10.97 -7.83 26.67
C GLY A 99 11.05 -9.35 26.67
N ASP A 100 11.02 -9.93 27.86
CA ASP A 100 11.26 -11.35 28.09
C ASP A 100 10.02 -12.20 27.74
N VAL A 101 8.82 -11.62 27.90
CA VAL A 101 7.58 -12.35 27.65
C VAL A 101 7.49 -12.72 26.18
N PHE A 102 7.62 -11.77 25.26
CA PHE A 102 7.46 -12.10 23.84
C PHE A 102 8.74 -12.63 23.18
N PHE A 103 9.85 -12.73 23.92
CA PHE A 103 11.15 -13.06 23.36
C PHE A 103 11.21 -14.46 22.75
N MET A 104 10.72 -15.47 23.48
CA MET A 104 10.72 -16.84 22.96
C MET A 104 9.62 -17.05 21.91
N ASP A 105 8.49 -16.36 22.04
CA ASP A 105 7.38 -16.49 21.08
C ASP A 105 7.76 -16.01 19.67
N LYS A 106 8.51 -14.91 19.56
CA LYS A 106 9.01 -14.44 18.25
C LYS A 106 9.97 -15.44 17.63
N VAL A 107 10.87 -16.04 18.42
CA VAL A 107 11.84 -17.04 17.95
C VAL A 107 11.11 -18.30 17.48
N ARG A 108 10.11 -18.78 18.24
CA ARG A 108 9.24 -19.89 17.84
C ARG A 108 8.55 -19.61 16.51
N CYS A 109 7.99 -18.41 16.32
CA CYS A 109 7.35 -18.03 15.06
C CYS A 109 8.33 -18.00 13.88
N TRP A 110 9.55 -17.49 14.06
CA TRP A 110 10.56 -17.46 13.01
C TRP A 110 11.05 -18.86 12.62
N ARG A 111 11.29 -19.73 13.61
CA ARG A 111 11.67 -21.13 13.38
C ARG A 111 10.54 -21.90 12.69
N ALA A 112 9.32 -21.76 13.16
CA ALA A 112 8.17 -22.42 12.56
C ALA A 112 7.97 -22.02 11.09
N TRP A 113 8.18 -20.74 10.76
CA TRP A 113 8.10 -20.24 9.40
C TRP A 113 9.13 -20.88 8.47
N LEU A 114 10.37 -21.07 8.95
CA LEU A 114 11.45 -21.75 8.22
C LEU A 114 11.16 -23.25 8.05
N LEU A 115 10.80 -23.94 9.14
CA LEU A 115 10.49 -25.37 9.15
C LEU A 115 9.32 -25.73 8.24
N TRP A 116 8.24 -24.94 8.27
CA TRP A 116 7.07 -25.15 7.41
C TRP A 116 7.42 -25.11 5.91
N ARG A 117 8.42 -24.31 5.54
CA ARG A 117 8.86 -24.09 4.15
C ARG A 117 10.08 -24.90 3.75
N ASN A 118 10.61 -25.75 4.63
CA ASN A 118 11.86 -26.49 4.43
C ASN A 118 13.06 -25.57 4.12
N LEU A 119 13.18 -24.46 4.83
CA LEU A 119 14.26 -23.48 4.67
C LEU A 119 15.22 -23.51 5.86
N GLU A 120 16.48 -23.18 5.61
CA GLU A 120 17.54 -23.07 6.62
C GLU A 120 17.92 -21.60 6.84
N GLU A 121 18.39 -21.25 8.03
CA GLU A 121 18.91 -19.91 8.31
C GLU A 121 20.25 -19.71 7.59
N GLY A 122 20.29 -18.73 6.70
CA GLY A 122 21.49 -18.31 6.00
C GLY A 122 22.16 -17.09 6.65
N ARG A 123 23.38 -16.79 6.22
CA ARG A 123 24.12 -15.62 6.69
C ARG A 123 23.40 -14.30 6.37
N GLU A 124 23.40 -13.39 7.34
CA GLU A 124 22.90 -12.02 7.15
C GLU A 124 23.82 -11.22 6.23
N GLU A 125 23.21 -10.32 5.45
CA GLU A 125 23.96 -9.30 4.72
C GLU A 125 24.34 -8.18 5.69
N MET A 126 25.62 -8.10 6.04
CA MET A 126 26.13 -6.92 6.75
C MET A 126 25.92 -5.69 5.85
N PRO A 127 25.47 -4.55 6.40
CA PRO A 127 25.39 -3.30 5.67
C PRO A 127 26.78 -2.69 5.45
N ASP A 128 27.71 -3.46 4.86
CA ASP A 128 29.02 -2.95 4.48
C ASP A 128 28.93 -2.19 3.16
N TYR A 129 29.51 -0.99 3.17
CA TYR A 129 29.66 -0.12 2.02
C TYR A 129 30.37 -0.86 0.86
N GLY A 130 29.66 -1.07 -0.26
CA GLY A 130 30.28 -1.16 -1.59
C GLY A 130 30.44 -2.54 -2.24
N GLY A 131 29.79 -3.60 -1.75
CA GLY A 131 29.74 -4.88 -2.47
C GLY A 131 28.58 -4.91 -3.48
N ASP A 132 28.85 -4.74 -4.78
CA ASP A 132 27.86 -4.90 -5.85
C ASP A 132 27.35 -6.36 -6.02
N TYR A 133 27.89 -7.31 -5.24
CA TYR A 133 27.61 -8.73 -5.38
C TYR A 133 26.84 -9.25 -4.16
N PRO A 134 25.61 -9.79 -4.36
CA PRO A 134 24.89 -10.46 -3.29
C PRO A 134 25.67 -11.67 -2.80
N ILE A 135 25.66 -11.91 -1.49
CA ILE A 135 26.27 -13.11 -0.90
C ILE A 135 25.65 -14.34 -1.56
N LEU A 136 26.49 -15.23 -2.10
CA LEU A 136 26.04 -16.47 -2.73
C LEU A 136 25.47 -17.40 -1.65
N ARG A 137 24.14 -17.58 -1.64
CA ARG A 137 23.42 -18.48 -0.72
C ARG A 137 23.06 -19.79 -1.42
N LYS A 138 22.94 -20.88 -0.65
CA LYS A 138 22.29 -22.10 -1.17
C LYS A 138 20.81 -21.80 -1.47
N PRO A 139 20.16 -22.54 -2.38
CA PRO A 139 18.77 -22.27 -2.77
C PRO A 139 17.75 -22.32 -1.62
N ASN A 140 18.05 -23.06 -0.55
CA ASN A 140 17.17 -23.21 0.63
C ASN A 140 17.57 -22.31 1.81
N GLU A 141 18.65 -21.53 1.69
CA GLU A 141 19.15 -20.67 2.77
C GLU A 141 18.55 -19.27 2.67
N VAL A 142 17.98 -18.78 3.78
CA VAL A 142 17.31 -17.47 3.85
C VAL A 142 17.83 -16.68 5.04
N PRO A 143 18.17 -15.38 4.89
CA PRO A 143 18.64 -14.57 6.01
C PRO A 143 17.51 -14.30 7.00
N LEU A 144 17.85 -14.23 8.29
CA LEU A 144 16.89 -13.99 9.35
C LEU A 144 16.11 -12.67 9.17
N SER A 145 16.77 -11.59 8.75
CA SER A 145 16.10 -10.32 8.42
C SER A 145 14.93 -10.48 7.43
N LEU A 146 15.08 -11.34 6.41
CA LEU A 146 14.00 -11.65 5.47
C LEU A 146 12.89 -12.47 6.14
N VAL A 147 13.26 -13.44 6.99
CA VAL A 147 12.29 -14.24 7.77
C VAL A 147 11.44 -13.32 8.64
N ILE A 148 12.06 -12.39 9.39
CA ILE A 148 11.34 -11.45 10.25
C ILE A 148 10.37 -10.60 9.42
N HIS A 149 10.81 -10.10 8.26
CA HIS A 149 9.93 -9.35 7.36
C HIS A 149 8.74 -10.16 6.87
N ARG A 150 8.96 -11.44 6.51
CA ARG A 150 7.91 -12.33 6.02
C ARG A 150 6.93 -12.69 7.12
N VAL A 151 7.42 -13.05 8.30
CA VAL A 151 6.59 -13.33 9.48
C VAL A 151 5.77 -12.09 9.86
N ASN A 152 6.37 -10.90 9.91
CA ASN A 152 5.63 -9.66 10.16
C ASN A 152 4.54 -9.43 9.09
N SER A 153 4.81 -9.76 7.82
CA SER A 153 3.84 -9.62 6.74
C SER A 153 2.69 -10.64 6.81
N GLU A 154 2.95 -11.86 7.28
CA GLU A 154 1.94 -12.90 7.47
C GLU A 154 1.06 -12.60 8.68
N VAL A 155 1.66 -12.19 9.79
CA VAL A 155 0.92 -11.75 10.98
C VAL A 155 0.01 -10.55 10.66
N ASN A 156 0.46 -9.62 9.81
CA ASN A 156 -0.38 -8.53 9.32
C ASN A 156 -1.59 -8.97 8.52
N ARG A 157 -1.54 -10.13 7.83
CA ARG A 157 -2.67 -10.67 7.07
C ARG A 157 -3.70 -11.35 7.95
N LEU A 158 -3.26 -11.94 9.06
CA LEU A 158 -4.14 -12.60 10.02
C LEU A 158 -5.01 -11.59 10.79
N GLY A 159 -4.54 -10.36 10.94
CA GLY A 159 -5.24 -9.33 11.71
C GLY A 159 -5.30 -9.62 13.20
N VAL A 160 -5.97 -8.75 13.94
CA VAL A 160 -6.19 -8.88 15.40
C VAL A 160 -7.56 -9.47 15.66
N HIS A 161 -7.68 -10.30 16.70
CA HIS A 161 -8.97 -10.81 17.13
C HIS A 161 -9.96 -9.69 17.51
N PRO A 162 -11.22 -9.69 17.02
CA PRO A 162 -12.19 -8.62 17.26
C PRO A 162 -12.42 -8.30 18.74
N ALA A 163 -12.54 -9.34 19.58
CA ALA A 163 -12.74 -9.17 21.02
C ALA A 163 -11.61 -8.35 21.71
N LEU A 164 -10.38 -8.41 21.19
CA LEU A 164 -9.29 -7.59 21.74
C LEU A 164 -9.40 -6.13 21.31
N LEU A 165 -9.95 -5.87 20.13
CA LEU A 165 -10.24 -4.50 19.68
C LEU A 165 -11.40 -3.91 20.50
N ASP A 166 -12.37 -4.72 20.92
CA ASP A 166 -13.44 -4.36 21.85
C ASP A 166 -12.88 -4.04 23.24
N MET A 167 -12.06 -4.94 23.79
CA MET A 167 -11.38 -4.74 25.07
C MET A 167 -10.52 -3.46 25.08
N LEU A 168 -9.72 -3.21 24.05
CA LEU A 168 -8.92 -1.98 23.97
C LEU A 168 -9.76 -0.72 23.92
N TRP A 169 -10.93 -0.78 23.30
CA TRP A 169 -11.82 0.37 23.21
C TRP A 169 -12.45 0.69 24.54
N GLU A 170 -12.97 -0.34 25.22
CA GLU A 170 -13.52 -0.23 26.57
C GLU A 170 -12.46 0.28 27.57
N PHE A 171 -11.19 -0.10 27.37
CA PHE A 171 -10.08 0.41 28.18
C PHE A 171 -9.91 1.93 28.04
N PHE A 172 -10.01 2.46 26.81
CA PHE A 172 -9.83 3.89 26.58
C PHE A 172 -11.05 4.73 26.94
N THR A 173 -12.26 4.23 26.69
CA THR A 173 -13.48 5.04 26.79
C THR A 173 -14.69 4.18 27.14
N PRO A 174 -15.52 4.63 28.10
CA PRO A 174 -16.79 3.97 28.41
C PRO A 174 -17.86 4.17 27.33
N ASP A 175 -17.71 5.19 26.49
CA ASP A 175 -18.65 5.48 25.40
C ASP A 175 -18.47 4.50 24.22
N PRO A 176 -19.58 3.95 23.68
CA PRO A 176 -19.51 2.94 22.64
C PRO A 176 -19.20 3.50 21.23
N GLU A 177 -19.40 4.79 20.99
CA GLU A 177 -19.38 5.37 19.64
C GLU A 177 -18.14 6.22 19.34
N ILE A 178 -17.74 7.08 20.27
CA ILE A 178 -16.73 8.13 20.05
C ILE A 178 -15.57 7.96 21.03
N LEU A 179 -14.35 8.09 20.52
CA LEU A 179 -13.12 8.08 21.28
C LEU A 179 -12.45 9.45 21.25
N HIS A 180 -12.23 10.06 22.42
CA HIS A 180 -11.53 11.34 22.54
C HIS A 180 -10.03 11.16 22.74
N ARG A 181 -9.24 12.02 22.08
CA ARG A 181 -7.78 12.05 22.17
C ARG A 181 -7.26 12.22 23.60
N ASP A 182 -7.87 13.12 24.36
CA ASP A 182 -7.37 13.50 25.68
C ASP A 182 -7.55 12.36 26.71
N LEU A 183 -8.63 11.59 26.58
CA LEU A 183 -8.88 10.40 27.41
C LEU A 183 -7.81 9.32 27.18
N VAL A 184 -7.42 9.09 25.92
CA VAL A 184 -6.36 8.13 25.58
C VAL A 184 -5.02 8.54 26.19
N ILE A 185 -4.66 9.83 26.08
CA ILE A 185 -3.43 10.37 26.69
C ILE A 185 -3.47 10.18 28.21
N TYR A 186 -4.59 10.56 28.83
CA TYR A 186 -4.77 10.46 30.27
C TYR A 186 -4.63 9.01 30.76
N LYS A 187 -5.31 8.06 30.11
CA LYS A 187 -5.28 6.64 30.49
C LYS A 187 -3.87 6.05 30.37
N PHE A 188 -3.15 6.35 29.29
CA PHE A 188 -1.80 5.82 29.14
C PHE A 188 -0.80 6.47 30.10
N ASN A 189 -0.88 7.78 30.32
CA ASN A 189 -0.02 8.42 31.33
C ASN A 189 -0.30 7.83 32.72
N ALA A 190 -1.57 7.58 33.07
CA ALA A 190 -1.93 6.93 34.32
C ALA A 190 -1.43 5.48 34.45
N VAL A 191 -1.15 4.79 33.34
CA VAL A 191 -0.47 3.49 33.35
C VAL A 191 1.02 3.66 33.54
N ILE A 192 1.64 4.60 32.81
CA ILE A 192 3.09 4.88 32.91
C ILE A 192 3.45 5.30 34.34
N ASP A 193 2.65 6.15 34.97
CA ASP A 193 2.86 6.62 36.35
C ASP A 193 2.82 5.48 37.39
N LYS A 194 2.22 4.33 37.06
CA LYS A 194 2.17 3.15 37.93
C LYS A 194 3.37 2.22 37.75
N LEU A 195 4.16 2.39 36.69
CA LEU A 195 5.31 1.54 36.42
C LEU A 195 6.54 2.10 37.13
N GLU A 196 7.07 1.36 38.09
CA GLU A 196 8.30 1.72 38.79
C GLU A 196 9.54 1.36 37.96
N GLY A 197 10.59 2.19 38.02
CA GLY A 197 11.90 1.90 37.39
C GLY A 197 11.97 2.12 35.88
N LEU A 198 11.01 2.86 35.30
CA LEU A 198 11.00 3.18 33.87
C LEU A 198 11.93 4.36 33.55
N ASP A 199 12.66 4.28 32.43
CA ASP A 199 13.38 5.43 31.91
C ASP A 199 12.38 6.54 31.53
N PRO A 200 12.68 7.82 31.80
CA PRO A 200 11.74 8.92 31.58
C PRO A 200 11.37 9.14 30.10
N ALA A 201 12.16 8.57 29.18
CA ALA A 201 11.89 8.60 27.75
C ALA A 201 11.21 7.32 27.23
N GLU A 202 11.15 6.27 28.05
CA GLU A 202 10.55 5.00 27.67
C GLU A 202 9.03 5.04 27.91
N GLY A 203 8.28 4.50 26.94
CA GLY A 203 6.84 4.31 27.08
C GLY A 203 6.52 2.98 27.78
N ILE A 204 5.30 2.49 27.63
CA ILE A 204 4.90 1.20 28.22
C ILE A 204 5.70 0.07 27.54
N PRO A 205 6.50 -0.71 28.29
CA PRO A 205 7.28 -1.80 27.71
C PRO A 205 6.38 -2.99 27.34
N PRO A 206 6.82 -3.86 26.40
CA PRO A 206 6.02 -5.00 25.96
C PRO A 206 5.61 -5.96 27.11
N ASP A 207 6.47 -6.14 28.10
CA ASP A 207 6.20 -7.02 29.24
C ASP A 207 5.11 -6.45 30.15
N ALA A 208 5.19 -5.15 30.49
CA ALA A 208 4.14 -4.47 31.25
C ALA A 208 2.80 -4.47 30.49
N PHE A 209 2.84 -4.33 29.16
CA PHE A 209 1.66 -4.43 28.32
C PHE A 209 1.00 -5.80 28.43
N TYR A 210 1.80 -6.88 28.40
CA TYR A 210 1.27 -8.23 28.58
C TYR A 210 0.58 -8.39 29.93
N TYR A 211 1.25 -8.03 31.04
CA TYR A 211 0.67 -8.18 32.37
C TYR A 211 -0.58 -7.32 32.60
N LEU A 212 -0.63 -6.13 31.99
CA LEU A 212 -1.80 -5.25 32.10
C LEU A 212 -3.04 -5.84 31.40
N PHE A 213 -2.87 -6.44 30.23
CA PHE A 213 -3.99 -6.86 29.39
C PHE A 213 -4.25 -8.37 29.40
N HIS A 214 -3.41 -9.18 30.04
CA HIS A 214 -3.53 -10.64 30.02
C HIS A 214 -4.90 -11.14 30.48
N ASP A 215 -5.34 -10.71 31.66
CA ASP A 215 -6.57 -11.22 32.27
C ASP A 215 -7.81 -10.70 31.55
N ALA A 216 -7.78 -9.42 31.13
CA ALA A 216 -8.84 -8.82 30.32
C ALA A 216 -8.96 -9.51 28.95
N ALA A 217 -7.84 -9.82 28.30
CA ALA A 217 -7.80 -10.51 27.02
C ALA A 217 -8.33 -11.93 27.13
N LYS A 218 -7.98 -12.65 28.20
CA LYS A 218 -8.50 -14.00 28.46
C LYS A 218 -10.02 -13.97 28.60
N GLY A 219 -10.55 -13.09 29.44
CA GLY A 219 -12.00 -12.92 29.62
C GLY A 219 -12.71 -12.54 28.32
N ALA A 220 -12.15 -11.61 27.54
CA ALA A 220 -12.73 -11.18 26.27
C ALA A 220 -12.75 -12.30 25.21
N ILE A 221 -11.71 -13.13 25.15
CA ILE A 221 -11.63 -14.26 24.21
C ILE A 221 -12.60 -15.37 24.60
N GLU A 222 -12.77 -15.64 25.90
CA GLU A 222 -13.71 -16.64 26.40
C GLU A 222 -15.17 -16.21 26.21
N ALA A 223 -15.47 -14.92 26.39
CA ALA A 223 -16.80 -14.36 26.17
C ALA A 223 -17.18 -14.17 24.69
N PHE A 224 -16.23 -14.35 23.77
CA PHE A 224 -16.45 -14.04 22.35
C PHE A 224 -17.33 -15.07 21.66
N ASP A 225 -18.54 -14.65 21.28
CA ASP A 225 -19.43 -15.43 20.43
C ASP A 225 -19.11 -15.22 18.94
N LYS A 226 -18.59 -16.29 18.31
CA LYS A 226 -18.21 -16.29 16.90
C LYS A 226 -19.42 -16.20 15.98
N ASP A 227 -20.55 -16.81 16.35
CA ASP A 227 -21.70 -16.94 15.45
C ASP A 227 -22.43 -15.60 15.29
N THR A 228 -22.63 -14.88 16.39
CA THR A 228 -23.18 -13.53 16.33
C THR A 228 -22.27 -12.57 15.60
N PHE A 229 -20.95 -12.67 15.79
CA PHE A 229 -19.99 -11.87 15.04
C PHE A 229 -20.08 -12.12 13.54
N VAL A 230 -20.07 -13.38 13.09
CA VAL A 230 -20.18 -13.73 11.67
C VAL A 230 -21.50 -13.24 11.07
N ARG A 231 -22.63 -13.42 11.77
CA ARG A 231 -23.93 -12.90 11.32
C ARG A 231 -23.91 -11.38 11.13
N ASN A 232 -23.29 -10.65 12.06
CA ASN A 232 -23.15 -9.20 11.96
C ASN A 232 -22.26 -8.78 10.78
N GLN A 233 -21.14 -9.47 10.55
CA GLN A 233 -20.27 -9.21 9.41
C GLN A 233 -20.98 -9.48 8.07
N MET A 234 -21.70 -10.58 7.95
CA MET A 234 -22.46 -10.90 6.75
C MET A 234 -23.52 -9.84 6.44
N ARG A 235 -24.25 -9.35 7.45
CA ARG A 235 -25.20 -8.24 7.30
C ARG A 235 -24.53 -6.96 6.79
N ILE A 236 -23.34 -6.63 7.28
CA ILE A 236 -22.57 -5.46 6.83
C ILE A 236 -22.13 -5.63 5.37
N ILE A 237 -21.64 -6.82 5.01
CA ILE A 237 -21.22 -7.14 3.63
C ILE A 237 -22.40 -7.08 2.67
N GLU A 238 -23.54 -7.67 3.03
CA GLU A 238 -24.78 -7.61 2.25
C GLU A 238 -25.24 -6.17 2.02
N ARG A 239 -25.26 -5.35 3.09
CA ARG A 239 -25.61 -3.92 2.97
C ARG A 239 -24.67 -3.19 2.01
N LYS A 240 -23.36 -3.46 2.07
CA LYS A 240 -22.37 -2.87 1.14
C LYS A 240 -22.60 -3.35 -0.29
N ASN A 241 -22.86 -4.63 -0.50
CA ASN A 241 -23.13 -5.21 -1.81
C ASN A 241 -24.40 -4.61 -2.43
N LEU A 242 -25.49 -4.50 -1.66
CA LEU A 242 -26.73 -3.85 -2.08
C LEU A 242 -26.48 -2.39 -2.47
N HIS A 243 -25.72 -1.64 -1.67
CA HIS A 243 -25.37 -0.26 -2.00
C HIS A 243 -24.59 -0.16 -3.32
N GLN A 244 -23.61 -1.04 -3.54
CA GLN A 244 -22.85 -1.06 -4.80
C GLN A 244 -23.72 -1.42 -6.00
N GLN A 245 -24.65 -2.38 -5.85
CA GLN A 245 -25.63 -2.73 -6.88
C GLN A 245 -26.56 -1.54 -7.21
N LEU A 246 -27.02 -0.80 -6.21
CA LEU A 246 -27.82 0.41 -6.44
C LEU A 246 -27.02 1.47 -7.20
N LEU A 247 -25.74 1.68 -6.86
CA LEU A 247 -24.87 2.60 -7.59
C LEU A 247 -24.63 2.18 -9.04
N SER A 248 -24.41 0.88 -9.29
CA SER A 248 -24.20 0.34 -10.64
C SER A 248 -25.46 0.45 -11.49
N ASN A 249 -26.64 0.15 -10.92
CA ASN A 249 -27.94 0.30 -11.57
C ASN A 249 -28.22 1.76 -11.91
N ASN A 250 -28.00 2.69 -10.97
CA ASN A 250 -28.14 4.12 -11.21
C ASN A 250 -27.22 4.62 -12.33
N LYS A 251 -25.99 4.10 -12.39
CA LYS A 251 -25.06 4.40 -13.49
C LYS A 251 -25.57 3.86 -14.83
N ALA A 252 -26.09 2.63 -14.87
CA ALA A 252 -26.65 2.03 -16.07
C ALA A 252 -27.86 2.82 -16.59
N ILE A 253 -28.77 3.23 -15.70
CA ILE A 253 -29.93 4.08 -16.04
C ILE A 253 -29.47 5.40 -16.66
N ARG A 254 -28.47 6.07 -16.07
CA ARG A 254 -27.92 7.32 -16.64
C ARG A 254 -27.34 7.13 -18.04
N ILE A 255 -26.71 5.98 -18.32
CA ILE A 255 -26.18 5.67 -19.65
C ILE A 255 -27.32 5.42 -20.63
N ARG A 256 -28.32 4.62 -20.23
CA ARG A 256 -29.52 4.34 -21.04
C ARG A 256 -30.26 5.63 -21.39
N ASN A 257 -30.50 6.51 -20.43
CA ASN A 257 -31.17 7.79 -20.67
C ASN A 257 -30.38 8.68 -21.63
N LYS A 258 -29.04 8.68 -21.57
CA LYS A 258 -28.20 9.39 -22.54
C LYS A 258 -28.27 8.81 -23.95
N LEU A 259 -28.40 7.50 -24.08
CA LEU A 259 -28.57 6.85 -25.39
C LEU A 259 -29.95 7.16 -25.96
N LEU A 260 -30.99 7.06 -25.14
CA LEU A 260 -32.36 7.39 -25.53
C LEU A 260 -32.51 8.84 -25.93
N THR A 261 -31.96 9.79 -25.17
CA THR A 261 -32.03 11.21 -25.54
C THR A 261 -31.26 11.53 -26.82
N LYS A 262 -30.13 10.85 -27.07
CA LYS A 262 -29.41 10.97 -28.33
C LYS A 262 -30.23 10.42 -29.50
N ALA A 263 -30.73 9.19 -29.38
CA ALA A 263 -31.57 8.57 -30.39
C ALA A 263 -32.79 9.45 -30.72
N TYR A 264 -33.50 9.92 -29.70
CA TYR A 264 -34.63 10.84 -29.86
C TYR A 264 -34.22 12.16 -30.52
N SER A 265 -33.07 12.73 -30.15
CA SER A 265 -32.57 13.96 -30.79
C SER A 265 -32.18 13.76 -32.25
N GLU A 266 -31.68 12.58 -32.61
CA GLU A 266 -31.32 12.22 -33.97
C GLU A 266 -32.57 11.99 -34.82
N GLU A 267 -33.58 11.31 -34.26
CA GLU A 267 -34.91 11.14 -34.86
C GLU A 267 -35.58 12.50 -35.11
N LEU A 268 -35.63 13.38 -34.11
CA LEU A 268 -36.15 14.74 -34.29
C LEU A 268 -35.41 15.52 -35.38
N LYS A 269 -34.07 15.46 -35.40
CA LYS A 269 -33.28 16.10 -36.46
C LYS A 269 -33.58 15.51 -37.84
N SER A 270 -33.91 14.22 -37.92
CA SER A 270 -34.28 13.57 -39.18
C SER A 270 -35.66 14.02 -39.68
N LEU A 271 -36.64 14.15 -38.78
CA LEU A 271 -38.00 14.59 -39.08
C LEU A 271 -38.03 16.05 -39.57
N TYR A 272 -37.32 16.93 -38.88
CA TYR A 272 -37.26 18.36 -39.21
C TYR A 272 -36.14 18.71 -40.19
N LYS A 273 -35.60 17.73 -40.92
CA LYS A 273 -34.50 17.94 -41.85
C LYS A 273 -34.97 18.71 -43.09
N VAL A 274 -34.78 20.03 -43.08
CA VAL A 274 -34.99 20.85 -44.28
C VAL A 274 -33.88 20.55 -45.30
N PRO A 275 -34.20 20.29 -46.58
CA PRO A 275 -33.20 20.12 -47.61
C PRO A 275 -32.37 21.41 -47.74
N ILE A 276 -31.07 21.30 -47.45
CA ILE A 276 -30.16 22.44 -47.54
C ILE A 276 -30.13 22.94 -48.99
N PRO A 277 -30.40 24.24 -49.24
CA PRO A 277 -30.36 24.81 -50.57
C PRO A 277 -29.01 24.58 -51.26
N ILE A 278 -29.03 24.30 -52.56
CA ILE A 278 -27.84 23.99 -53.35
C ILE A 278 -26.84 25.17 -53.33
N SER A 279 -27.35 26.40 -53.28
CA SER A 279 -26.55 27.62 -53.14
C SER A 279 -25.71 27.62 -51.86
N TYR A 280 -26.31 27.22 -50.74
CA TYR A 280 -25.61 27.14 -49.45
C TYR A 280 -24.55 26.05 -49.44
N ARG A 281 -24.81 24.88 -50.05
CA ARG A 281 -23.80 23.82 -50.23
C ARG A 281 -22.59 24.31 -51.01
N ARG A 282 -22.81 25.12 -52.06
CA ARG A 282 -21.72 25.72 -52.85
C ARG A 282 -20.93 26.75 -52.03
N TYR A 283 -21.62 27.58 -51.24
CA TYR A 283 -21.01 28.55 -50.34
C TYR A 283 -20.13 27.89 -49.27
N GLU A 284 -20.64 26.88 -48.56
CA GLU A 284 -19.86 26.15 -47.55
C GLU A 284 -18.67 25.42 -48.15
N ARG A 285 -18.81 24.79 -49.33
CA ARG A 285 -17.68 24.15 -50.02
C ARG A 285 -16.57 25.15 -50.36
N ARG A 286 -16.92 26.38 -50.77
CA ARG A 286 -15.92 27.45 -51.00
C ARG A 286 -15.27 27.90 -49.70
N ARG A 287 -16.07 28.15 -48.64
CA ARG A 287 -15.58 28.59 -47.33
C ARG A 287 -14.68 27.56 -46.64
N LEU A 288 -15.09 26.29 -46.64
CA LEU A 288 -14.35 25.19 -46.00
C LEU A 288 -13.26 24.59 -46.91
N GLY A 289 -13.24 24.91 -48.20
CA GLY A 289 -12.27 24.38 -49.15
C GLY A 289 -10.83 24.66 -48.75
N ALA A 290 -10.53 25.87 -48.25
CA ALA A 290 -9.20 26.22 -47.75
C ALA A 290 -8.81 25.38 -46.52
N TYR A 291 -9.75 25.15 -45.60
CA TYR A 291 -9.53 24.33 -44.41
C TYR A 291 -9.25 22.87 -44.77
N TYR A 292 -10.02 22.27 -45.68
CA TYR A 292 -9.81 20.89 -46.12
C TYR A 292 -8.49 20.71 -46.88
N LYS A 293 -8.10 21.68 -47.72
CA LYS A 293 -6.77 21.72 -48.35
C LYS A 293 -5.65 21.73 -47.32
N LEU A 294 -5.73 22.61 -46.32
CA LEU A 294 -4.75 22.69 -45.24
C LEU A 294 -4.67 21.39 -44.42
N LYS A 295 -5.82 20.74 -44.16
CA LYS A 295 -5.88 19.45 -43.46
C LYS A 295 -5.24 18.32 -44.29
N ALA A 296 -5.50 18.29 -45.60
CA ALA A 296 -4.87 17.35 -46.53
C ALA A 296 -3.36 17.57 -46.61
N ASP A 297 -2.89 18.81 -46.69
CA ASP A 297 -1.47 19.16 -46.69
C ASP A 297 -0.77 18.76 -45.39
N ASN A 298 -1.42 18.94 -44.25
CA ASN A 298 -0.89 18.52 -42.96
C ASN A 298 -0.81 17.00 -42.84
N TRP A 299 -1.82 16.28 -43.33
CA TRP A 299 -1.80 14.83 -43.39
C TRP A 299 -0.70 14.32 -44.33
N ALA A 300 -0.55 14.91 -45.52
CA ALA A 300 0.51 14.59 -46.47
C ALA A 300 1.91 14.87 -45.87
N ARG A 301 2.10 15.98 -45.16
CA ARG A 301 3.33 16.27 -44.41
C ARG A 301 3.62 15.23 -43.33
N GLN A 302 2.58 14.76 -42.63
CA GLN A 302 2.72 13.71 -41.61
C GLN A 302 3.12 12.37 -42.24
N GLN A 303 2.58 12.01 -43.40
CA GLN A 303 2.97 10.80 -44.13
C GLN A 303 4.41 10.91 -44.66
N ARG A 304 4.82 12.04 -45.26
CA ARG A 304 6.22 12.28 -45.69
C ARG A 304 7.22 12.10 -44.55
N ARG A 305 6.90 12.59 -43.35
CA ARG A 305 7.72 12.40 -42.14
C ARG A 305 7.79 10.95 -41.63
N ARG A 306 6.80 10.12 -41.98
CA ARG A 306 6.84 8.69 -41.67
C ARG A 306 7.75 7.95 -42.65
N PHE A 307 7.69 8.27 -43.94
CA PHE A 307 8.58 7.69 -44.96
C PHE A 307 10.06 8.11 -44.78
N GLN A 308 10.33 9.37 -44.42
CA GLN A 308 11.70 9.85 -44.13
C GLN A 308 12.36 9.20 -42.90
N LYS A 309 11.59 8.54 -42.02
CA LYS A 309 12.15 7.81 -40.87
C LYS A 309 12.52 6.36 -41.19
N ILE A 310 12.18 5.89 -42.39
CA ILE A 310 12.37 4.50 -42.83
C ILE A 310 13.62 4.36 -43.70
N GLU A 311 14.32 5.45 -44.04
CA GLU A 311 15.64 5.35 -44.69
C GLU A 311 16.74 5.16 -43.62
N PRO A 312 17.35 3.96 -43.50
CA PRO A 312 18.53 3.77 -42.70
C PRO A 312 19.74 4.43 -43.38
N THR A 313 20.60 4.98 -42.54
CA THR A 313 21.90 5.59 -42.87
C THR A 313 22.75 4.80 -43.87
N THR A 314 22.90 5.32 -45.07
CA THR A 314 24.12 5.23 -45.90
C THR A 314 24.18 6.52 -46.72
N THR A 315 24.89 7.55 -46.30
CA THR A 315 26.29 7.72 -46.71
C THR A 315 26.87 8.92 -45.95
N LYS A 316 28.08 8.72 -45.42
CA LYS A 316 28.96 9.80 -44.98
C LYS A 316 29.44 10.53 -46.23
N THR A 317 29.33 11.85 -46.24
CA THR A 317 30.41 12.74 -46.70
C THR A 317 30.24 14.10 -46.07
N ALA A 318 31.28 14.49 -45.34
CA ALA A 318 31.43 15.79 -44.75
C ALA A 318 31.73 16.83 -45.83
N THR A 319 31.00 17.95 -45.82
CA THR A 319 31.52 19.23 -46.29
C THR A 319 31.02 20.32 -45.33
N LYS A 320 32.00 20.88 -44.60
CA LYS A 320 31.87 22.14 -43.88
C LYS A 320 31.69 23.27 -44.90
N ALA A 321 30.74 24.16 -44.67
CA ALA A 321 30.68 25.52 -45.24
C ALA A 321 29.80 26.40 -44.33
N PRO A 322 30.01 27.73 -44.27
CA PRO A 322 30.17 28.45 -43.01
C PRO A 322 28.89 29.11 -42.47
N LYS A 323 28.91 29.34 -41.16
CA LYS A 323 27.94 30.18 -40.45
C LYS A 323 28.04 31.62 -40.95
N SER A 324 26.98 32.10 -41.61
CA SER A 324 26.69 33.52 -41.70
C SER A 324 25.93 33.95 -40.44
N THR A 325 26.46 35.00 -39.83
CA THR A 325 25.91 35.73 -38.69
C THR A 325 24.64 36.47 -39.09
N SER A 326 23.51 36.13 -38.47
CA SER A 326 22.40 37.07 -38.27
C SER A 326 21.71 36.79 -36.94
N SER A 327 21.93 37.73 -36.01
CA SER A 327 21.02 38.20 -34.96
C SER A 327 19.87 37.27 -34.54
N ALA A 328 20.14 36.40 -33.58
CA ALA A 328 19.08 35.85 -32.70
C ALA A 328 19.01 36.71 -31.42
N PRO A 329 17.82 37.21 -31.02
CA PRO A 329 17.68 37.94 -29.76
C PRO A 329 17.99 37.00 -28.58
N GLN A 330 18.89 37.44 -27.69
CA GLN A 330 19.26 36.72 -26.49
C GLN A 330 18.06 36.65 -25.54
N MET A 331 17.27 35.57 -25.62
CA MET A 331 16.28 35.27 -24.58
C MET A 331 16.99 35.02 -23.25
N SER A 332 16.50 35.69 -22.21
CA SER A 332 17.06 35.64 -20.87
C SER A 332 17.07 34.20 -20.32
N ILE A 333 18.04 33.89 -19.47
CA ILE A 333 18.17 32.57 -18.80
C ILE A 333 16.89 32.18 -18.04
N GLN A 334 16.10 33.19 -17.62
CA GLN A 334 14.82 32.99 -16.94
C GLN A 334 13.70 32.50 -17.87
N GLU A 335 13.66 32.95 -19.13
CA GLU A 335 12.69 32.49 -20.13
C GLU A 335 12.94 31.05 -20.56
N LYS A 336 14.22 30.66 -20.75
CA LYS A 336 14.59 29.25 -21.01
C LYS A 336 14.19 28.32 -19.87
N LYS A 337 14.24 28.78 -18.60
CA LYS A 337 13.76 28.00 -17.44
C LYS A 337 12.22 27.89 -17.43
N LYS A 338 11.48 28.93 -17.79
CA LYS A 338 10.01 28.90 -17.91
C LYS A 338 9.55 27.97 -19.04
N GLU A 339 10.22 27.99 -20.19
CA GLU A 339 9.89 27.14 -21.33
C GLU A 339 10.20 25.66 -21.04
N LYS A 340 11.31 25.35 -20.34
CA LYS A 340 11.61 23.99 -19.85
C LYS A 340 10.56 23.49 -18.85
N LYS A 341 10.09 24.33 -17.93
CA LYS A 341 9.01 23.99 -16.98
C LYS A 341 7.67 23.76 -17.69
N GLN A 342 7.35 24.51 -18.74
CA GLN A 342 6.15 24.27 -19.55
C GLN A 342 6.24 22.96 -20.34
N LYS A 343 7.39 22.66 -20.97
CA LYS A 343 7.60 21.39 -21.69
C LYS A 343 7.50 20.17 -20.75
N GLN A 344 8.09 20.23 -19.56
CA GLN A 344 7.94 19.17 -18.54
C GLN A 344 6.49 18.99 -18.08
N LYS A 345 5.72 20.08 -17.91
CA LYS A 345 4.29 19.99 -17.56
C LYS A 345 3.46 19.37 -18.69
N THR A 346 3.75 19.67 -19.95
CA THR A 346 3.05 19.08 -21.11
C THR A 346 3.39 17.60 -21.27
N ASP A 347 4.64 17.19 -21.03
CA ASP A 347 5.07 15.80 -21.12
C ASP A 347 4.50 14.96 -19.97
N LYS A 348 4.45 15.50 -18.75
CA LYS A 348 3.77 14.85 -17.60
C LYS A 348 2.27 14.68 -17.85
N ARG A 349 1.61 15.65 -18.50
CA ARG A 349 0.20 15.53 -18.92
C ARG A 349 0.00 14.48 -20.03
N ARG A 350 0.94 14.38 -20.97
CA ARG A 350 0.92 13.34 -22.02
C ARG A 350 1.13 11.95 -21.43
N SER A 351 2.09 11.75 -20.53
CA SER A 351 2.32 10.45 -19.89
C SER A 351 1.12 10.00 -19.05
N LEU A 352 0.50 10.92 -18.30
CA LEU A 352 -0.76 10.65 -17.57
C LEU A 352 -1.91 10.27 -18.51
N ARG A 353 -2.04 10.92 -19.68
CA ARG A 353 -3.05 10.54 -20.69
C ARG A 353 -2.77 9.16 -21.28
N MET A 354 -1.52 8.83 -21.58
CA MET A 354 -1.13 7.52 -22.10
C MET A 354 -1.32 6.41 -21.07
N ALA A 355 -1.01 6.66 -19.79
CA ALA A 355 -1.29 5.73 -18.69
C ALA A 355 -2.80 5.49 -18.52
N LYS A 356 -3.62 6.55 -18.66
CA LYS A 356 -5.09 6.45 -18.59
C LYS A 356 -5.68 5.73 -19.81
N MET A 357 -5.06 5.86 -20.99
CA MET A 357 -5.43 5.08 -22.18
C MET A 357 -5.04 3.61 -22.02
N LYS A 358 -3.81 3.31 -21.58
CA LYS A 358 -3.36 1.93 -21.31
C LYS A 358 -4.28 1.21 -20.30
N LYS A 359 -4.67 1.89 -19.21
CA LYS A 359 -5.67 1.35 -18.26
C LYS A 359 -7.05 1.10 -18.90
N ARG A 360 -7.47 1.90 -19.89
CA ARG A 360 -8.75 1.68 -20.59
C ARG A 360 -8.70 0.51 -21.57
N PHE A 361 -7.56 0.33 -22.25
CA PHE A 361 -7.36 -0.81 -23.15
C PHE A 361 -7.19 -2.13 -22.38
N SER A 362 -6.51 -2.14 -21.23
CA SER A 362 -6.38 -3.34 -20.40
C SER A 362 -7.71 -3.78 -19.75
N THR A 363 -8.63 -2.86 -19.49
CA THR A 363 -9.99 -3.20 -19.00
C THR A 363 -10.94 -3.69 -20.09
N GLN A 364 -10.60 -3.50 -21.37
CA GLN A 364 -11.40 -4.03 -22.49
C GLN A 364 -10.96 -5.43 -22.93
N SER A 365 -9.71 -5.82 -22.67
CA SER A 365 -9.18 -7.15 -23.01
C SER A 365 -9.55 -8.28 -22.03
N HIS A 366 -10.25 -7.97 -20.93
CA HIS A 366 -10.72 -8.98 -19.97
C HIS A 366 -12.24 -9.24 -20.01
N ASN A 367 -12.97 -8.61 -20.93
CA ASN A 367 -14.42 -8.83 -21.12
C ASN A 367 -14.75 -9.44 -22.50
N VAL A 368 -13.77 -10.06 -23.16
CA VAL A 368 -14.00 -10.87 -24.36
C VAL A 368 -13.22 -12.16 -24.18
N TRP A 369 -13.77 -13.05 -23.34
CA TRP A 369 -13.71 -14.51 -23.39
C TRP A 369 -14.95 -15.01 -22.68
#